data_AF-A9CU96-F1
#
_entry.id   AF-A9CU96-F1
#
_cell.length_a   1.000
_cell.length_b   1.000
_cell.length_c   1.000
_cell.angle_alpha   90.00
_cell.angle_beta   90.00
_cell.angle_gamma   90.00
#
_symmetry.space_group_name_H-M   'P 1'
#
loop_
_entity.id
_entity.type
_entity.pdbx_description
1 polymer ?
#
loop_
_entity_poly.entity_id
_entity_poly.type
_entity_poly.pdbx_seq_one_letter_code
_entity_poly.pdbx_strand_id
1 'polypeptide(L)'
;MTGVIAAMSQLFSPPFNEDVQEVRKEHREARNNRDTDRVESVLLLQELINLKILPDTLNSRAENLVTSHSLNEKKSESLYNDLKALKKSKKVNGFQNLNIFLANMGNPVFILITGILFMILFLFRKRIDWLKLSKSFLYLSLMYLFVSSVYLIWGISNSMEIHKIYYVTGLVFASLFAMLGLRSLLFYLFKINSIEEEKLLKAIRILFRQLLHTVPKKNYVKDDKFVEYTESNNRIINEVAETID
;
A
#
# COMPACT_ATOMS: atom_id res chain seq x y z
N MET A 1 2.58 -15.51 -5.99
CA MET A 1 2.29 -14.27 -6.72
C MET A 1 0.82 -13.87 -6.65
N THR A 2 -0.12 -14.79 -6.90
CA THR A 2 -1.58 -14.52 -6.86
C THR A 2 -2.07 -13.87 -5.56
N GLY A 3 -1.54 -14.29 -4.41
CA GLY A 3 -1.91 -13.68 -3.11
C GLY A 3 -1.44 -12.23 -2.91
N VAL A 4 -0.29 -11.85 -3.49
CA VAL A 4 0.24 -10.47 -3.40
C VAL A 4 -0.56 -9.55 -4.33
N ILE A 5 -0.88 -10.02 -5.54
CA ILE A 5 -1.72 -9.30 -6.51
C ILE A 5 -3.14 -9.10 -5.94
N ALA A 6 -3.71 -10.13 -5.30
CA ALA A 6 -5.01 -10.03 -4.63
C ALA A 6 -4.98 -9.03 -3.46
N ALA A 7 -3.94 -9.05 -2.61
CA ALA A 7 -3.79 -8.08 -1.53
C ALA A 7 -3.63 -6.64 -2.05
N MET A 8 -2.91 -6.43 -3.17
CA MET A 8 -2.78 -5.11 -3.78
C MET A 8 -4.07 -4.62 -4.44
N SER A 9 -4.88 -5.52 -5.01
CA SER A 9 -6.19 -5.13 -5.60
C SER A 9 -7.17 -4.56 -4.56
N GLN A 10 -7.06 -4.98 -3.29
CA GLN A 10 -7.89 -4.49 -2.19
C GLN A 10 -7.58 -3.04 -1.77
N LEU A 11 -6.45 -2.46 -2.21
CA LEU A 11 -6.14 -1.05 -1.98
C LEU A 11 -6.94 -0.10 -2.88
N PHE A 12 -7.37 -0.57 -4.05
CA PHE A 12 -8.01 0.25 -5.09
C PHE A 12 -9.48 -0.08 -5.31
N SER A 13 -10.01 -1.07 -4.59
CA SER A 13 -11.42 -1.44 -4.64
C SER A 13 -11.85 -1.88 -3.25
N PRO A 14 -12.99 -1.37 -2.73
CA PRO A 14 -13.50 -1.82 -1.45
C PRO A 14 -13.64 -3.35 -1.49
N PRO A 15 -13.11 -4.08 -0.49
CA PRO A 15 -13.06 -5.54 -0.52
C PRO A 15 -14.45 -6.19 -0.52
N PHE A 16 -15.50 -5.42 -0.29
CA PHE A 16 -16.88 -5.88 -0.21
C PHE A 16 -17.80 -4.87 -0.90
N ASN A 17 -18.69 -5.38 -1.76
CA ASN A 17 -19.80 -4.63 -2.35
C ASN A 17 -20.88 -4.43 -1.26
N GLU A 18 -21.33 -3.19 -1.05
CA GLU A 18 -22.33 -2.82 -0.04
C GLU A 18 -23.65 -3.59 -0.22
N ASP A 19 -24.14 -3.73 -1.45
CA ASP A 19 -25.36 -4.50 -1.77
C ASP A 19 -25.21 -5.97 -1.33
N VAL A 20 -24.02 -6.54 -1.52
CA VAL A 20 -23.72 -7.93 -1.12
C VAL A 20 -23.64 -8.04 0.41
N GLN A 21 -23.21 -6.99 1.11
CA GLN A 21 -23.20 -7.00 2.58
C GLN A 21 -24.61 -6.94 3.16
N GLU A 22 -25.48 -6.12 2.58
CA GLU A 22 -26.88 -5.98 3.02
C GLU A 22 -27.65 -7.29 2.85
N VAL A 23 -27.60 -7.90 1.66
CA VAL A 23 -28.25 -9.20 1.40
C VAL A 23 -27.69 -10.31 2.33
N ARG A 24 -26.39 -10.28 2.64
CA ARG A 24 -25.79 -11.23 3.60
C ARG A 24 -26.32 -11.04 5.02
N LYS A 25 -26.58 -9.80 5.42
CA LYS A 25 -27.15 -9.48 6.73
C LYS A 25 -28.59 -9.98 6.82
N GLU A 26 -29.42 -9.66 5.83
CA GLU A 26 -30.81 -10.15 5.75
C GLU A 26 -30.88 -11.68 5.77
N HIS A 27 -30.06 -12.34 4.95
CA HIS A 27 -30.01 -13.80 4.92
C HIS A 27 -29.58 -14.40 6.27
N ARG A 28 -28.68 -13.74 7.01
CA ARG A 28 -28.30 -14.16 8.36
C ARG A 28 -29.46 -14.02 9.34
N GLU A 29 -30.21 -12.92 9.28
CA GLU A 29 -31.38 -12.70 10.12
C GLU A 29 -32.48 -13.72 9.82
N ALA A 30 -32.80 -13.95 8.54
CA ALA A 30 -33.77 -14.96 8.13
C ALA A 30 -33.38 -16.37 8.60
N ARG A 31 -32.09 -16.72 8.54
CA ARG A 31 -31.59 -18.00 9.05
C ARG A 31 -31.75 -18.11 10.57
N ASN A 32 -31.42 -17.05 11.31
CA ASN A 32 -31.56 -17.04 12.77
C ASN A 32 -33.04 -17.20 13.17
N ASN A 33 -33.96 -16.48 12.52
CA ASN A 33 -35.39 -16.61 12.78
C ASN A 33 -35.88 -18.03 12.51
N ARG A 34 -35.53 -18.61 11.36
CA ARG A 34 -35.86 -20.00 11.03
C ARG A 34 -35.36 -20.99 12.08
N ASP A 35 -34.12 -20.81 12.56
CA ASP A 35 -33.53 -21.70 13.54
C ASP A 35 -34.22 -21.53 14.92
N THR A 36 -34.66 -20.32 15.29
CA THR A 36 -35.49 -20.04 16.48
C THR A 36 -36.87 -20.70 16.38
N ASP A 37 -37.59 -20.46 15.28
CA ASP A 37 -38.93 -21.03 15.04
C ASP A 37 -38.89 -22.57 15.07
N ARG A 38 -37.81 -23.16 14.57
CA ARG A 38 -37.59 -24.61 14.63
C ARG A 38 -37.47 -25.12 16.06
N VAL A 39 -36.71 -24.42 16.91
CA VAL A 39 -36.56 -24.80 18.33
C VAL A 39 -37.90 -24.67 19.05
N GLU A 40 -38.62 -23.57 18.83
CA GLU A 40 -39.95 -23.34 19.41
C GLU A 40 -40.96 -24.41 18.97
N SER A 41 -40.96 -24.78 17.69
CA SER A 41 -41.82 -25.85 17.16
C SER A 41 -41.56 -27.21 17.82
N VAL A 42 -40.30 -27.53 18.12
CA VAL A 42 -39.92 -28.76 18.82
C VAL A 42 -40.35 -28.73 20.29
N LEU A 43 -40.25 -27.57 20.95
CA LEU A 43 -40.73 -27.39 22.32
C LEU A 43 -42.26 -27.55 22.41
N LEU A 44 -43.01 -26.91 21.51
CA LEU A 44 -44.46 -27.07 21.42
C LEU A 44 -44.86 -28.53 21.15
N LEU A 45 -44.12 -29.23 20.29
CA LEU A 45 -44.36 -30.65 20.02
C LEU A 45 -44.13 -31.50 21.28
N GLN A 46 -43.09 -31.19 22.06
CA GLN A 46 -42.81 -31.85 23.34
C GLN A 46 -43.94 -31.61 24.36
N GLU A 47 -44.48 -30.40 24.42
CA GLU A 47 -45.63 -30.08 25.28
C GLU A 47 -46.88 -30.86 24.88
N LEU A 48 -47.18 -30.96 23.57
CA LEU A 48 -48.33 -31.73 23.06
C LEU A 48 -48.21 -33.23 23.39
N ILE A 49 -47.00 -33.80 23.33
CA ILE A 49 -46.71 -35.17 23.78
C ILE A 49 -47.00 -35.30 25.28
N ASN A 50 -46.48 -34.39 26.10
CA ASN A 50 -46.64 -34.42 27.55
C ASN A 50 -48.12 -34.30 27.99
N LEU A 51 -48.90 -33.50 27.27
CA LEU A 51 -50.34 -33.32 27.51
C LEU A 51 -51.19 -34.49 27.02
N LYS A 52 -50.62 -35.47 26.31
CA LYS A 52 -51.32 -36.65 25.75
C LYS A 52 -52.53 -36.30 24.88
N ILE A 53 -52.45 -35.19 24.15
CA ILE A 53 -53.53 -34.70 23.29
C ILE A 53 -53.54 -35.43 21.94
N LEU A 54 -52.38 -35.94 21.51
CA LEU A 54 -52.20 -36.56 20.21
C LEU A 54 -52.69 -38.03 20.19
N PRO A 55 -53.30 -38.50 19.08
CA PRO A 55 -53.53 -39.92 18.84
C PRO A 55 -52.24 -40.74 18.91
N ASP A 56 -52.30 -41.99 19.36
CA ASP A 56 -51.12 -42.86 19.60
C ASP A 56 -50.14 -42.95 18.40
N THR A 57 -50.68 -43.01 17.18
CA THR A 57 -49.88 -43.05 15.94
C THR A 57 -49.13 -41.75 15.68
N LEU A 58 -49.69 -40.60 16.06
CA LEU A 58 -49.05 -39.29 15.95
C LEU A 58 -48.12 -39.02 17.12
N ASN A 59 -48.45 -39.51 18.31
CA ASN A 59 -47.61 -39.35 19.50
C ASN A 59 -46.27 -40.08 19.33
N SER A 60 -46.26 -41.32 18.86
CA SER A 60 -45.02 -42.06 18.55
C SER A 60 -44.17 -41.38 17.46
N ARG A 61 -44.81 -40.79 16.43
CA ARG A 61 -44.11 -40.01 15.41
C ARG A 61 -43.52 -38.73 15.97
N ALA A 62 -44.24 -38.04 16.84
CA ALA A 62 -43.79 -36.83 17.52
C ALA A 62 -42.59 -37.13 18.44
N GLU A 63 -42.66 -38.18 19.25
CA GLU A 63 -41.55 -38.64 20.12
C GLU A 63 -40.29 -38.97 19.31
N ASN A 64 -40.44 -39.65 18.17
CA ASN A 64 -39.34 -39.94 17.26
C ASN A 64 -38.72 -38.66 16.67
N LEU A 65 -39.54 -37.66 16.32
CA LEU A 65 -39.05 -36.37 15.79
C LEU A 65 -38.29 -35.57 16.85
N VAL A 66 -38.80 -35.50 18.08
CA VAL A 66 -38.11 -34.82 19.19
C VAL A 66 -36.79 -35.53 19.52
N THR A 67 -36.80 -36.86 19.59
CA THR A 67 -35.60 -37.66 19.84
C THR A 67 -34.56 -37.48 18.74
N SER A 68 -34.99 -37.53 17.48
CA SER A 68 -34.13 -37.29 16.32
C SER A 68 -33.53 -35.87 16.33
N HIS A 69 -34.34 -34.86 16.65
CA HIS A 69 -33.86 -33.49 16.80
C HIS A 69 -32.78 -33.38 17.88
N SER A 70 -33.05 -33.92 19.08
CA SER A 70 -32.10 -33.92 20.21
C SER A 70 -30.77 -34.61 19.86
N LEU A 71 -30.82 -35.76 19.19
CA LEU A 71 -29.62 -36.48 18.73
C LEU A 71 -28.82 -35.65 17.70
N ASN A 72 -29.51 -35.02 16.75
CA ASN A 72 -28.88 -34.18 15.74
C ASN A 72 -28.27 -32.91 16.35
N GLU A 73 -28.91 -32.32 17.36
CA GLU A 73 -28.39 -31.15 18.08
C GLU A 73 -27.11 -31.48 18.83
N LYS A 74 -27.10 -32.59 19.59
CA LYS A 74 -25.90 -33.08 20.28
C LYS A 74 -24.75 -33.36 19.31
N LYS A 75 -25.05 -33.99 18.17
CA LYS A 75 -24.05 -34.23 17.12
C LYS A 75 -23.54 -32.93 16.52
N SER A 76 -24.42 -31.97 16.27
CA SER A 76 -24.06 -30.64 15.76
C SER A 76 -23.15 -29.89 16.73
N GLU A 77 -23.44 -29.94 18.03
CA GLU A 77 -22.62 -29.33 19.07
C GLU A 77 -21.23 -29.98 19.15
N SER A 78 -21.16 -31.32 19.12
CA SER A 78 -19.89 -32.04 19.07
C SER A 78 -19.05 -31.62 17.86
N LEU A 79 -19.64 -31.62 16.66
CA LEU A 79 -18.95 -31.21 15.43
C LEU A 79 -18.52 -29.74 15.49
N TYR A 80 -19.31 -28.88 16.11
CA TYR A 80 -18.95 -27.47 16.32
C TYR A 80 -17.74 -27.33 17.24
N ASN A 81 -17.68 -28.12 18.32
CA ASN A 81 -16.54 -28.16 19.22
C ASN A 81 -15.27 -28.69 18.53
N ASP A 82 -15.40 -29.75 17.74
CA ASP A 82 -14.30 -30.29 16.93
C ASP A 82 -13.77 -29.25 15.93
N LEU A 83 -14.69 -28.56 15.24
CA LEU A 83 -14.36 -27.49 14.31
C LEU A 83 -13.69 -26.31 15.02
N LYS A 84 -14.12 -25.96 16.23
CA LYS A 84 -13.48 -24.91 17.05
C LYS A 84 -12.06 -25.31 17.45
N ALA A 85 -11.85 -26.56 17.85
CA ALA A 85 -10.55 -27.11 18.18
C ALA A 85 -9.62 -27.13 16.95
N LEU A 86 -10.13 -27.57 15.80
CA LEU A 86 -9.39 -27.57 14.53
C LEU A 86 -9.04 -26.15 14.07
N LYS A 87 -9.96 -25.19 14.18
CA LYS A 87 -9.67 -23.79 13.90
C LYS A 87 -8.58 -23.26 14.81
N LYS A 88 -8.61 -23.60 16.11
CA LYS A 88 -7.57 -23.19 17.07
C LYS A 88 -6.21 -23.80 16.72
N SER A 89 -6.15 -25.06 16.29
CA SER A 89 -4.88 -25.72 15.92
C SER A 89 -4.28 -25.21 14.61
N LYS A 90 -5.11 -24.65 13.72
CA LYS A 90 -4.66 -24.03 12.45
C LYS A 90 -4.29 -22.56 12.57
N LYS A 91 -4.46 -21.93 13.75
CA LYS A 91 -4.06 -20.54 13.95
C LYS A 91 -2.54 -20.39 13.90
N VAL A 92 -2.09 -19.28 13.31
CA VAL A 92 -0.66 -18.92 13.21
C VAL A 92 -0.53 -17.49 13.69
N ASN A 93 0.20 -17.25 14.79
CA ASN A 93 0.50 -15.91 15.33
C ASN A 93 -0.73 -14.97 15.39
N GLY A 94 -1.84 -15.45 15.97
CA GLY A 94 -3.09 -14.70 16.05
C GLY A 94 -3.98 -14.73 14.79
N PHE A 95 -3.45 -15.09 13.61
CA PHE A 95 -4.21 -15.24 12.37
C PHE A 95 -5.00 -16.55 12.33
N GLN A 96 -6.16 -16.54 11.67
CA GLN A 96 -7.08 -17.69 11.63
C GLN A 96 -6.50 -18.93 10.91
N ASN A 97 -5.67 -18.71 9.89
CA ASN A 97 -4.98 -19.75 9.14
C ASN A 97 -3.72 -19.20 8.46
N LEU A 98 -2.88 -20.09 7.96
CA LEU A 98 -1.63 -19.75 7.28
C LEU A 98 -1.84 -18.89 6.02
N ASN A 99 -2.91 -19.13 5.27
CA ASN A 99 -3.17 -18.38 4.04
C ASN A 99 -3.44 -16.90 4.34
N ILE A 100 -4.20 -16.62 5.39
CA ILE A 100 -4.48 -15.26 5.87
C ILE A 100 -3.20 -14.62 6.42
N PHE A 101 -2.38 -15.37 7.15
CA PHE A 101 -1.07 -14.88 7.60
C PHE A 101 -0.19 -14.45 6.41
N LEU A 102 -0.06 -15.31 5.39
CA LEU A 102 0.74 -15.03 4.20
C LEU A 102 0.19 -13.87 3.37
N ALA A 103 -1.14 -13.75 3.25
CA ALA A 103 -1.78 -12.64 2.55
C ALA A 103 -1.47 -11.30 3.24
N ASN A 104 -1.54 -11.25 4.57
CA ASN A 104 -1.23 -10.04 5.34
C ASN A 104 0.28 -9.74 5.40
N MET A 105 1.14 -10.77 5.36
CA MET A 105 2.60 -10.60 5.34
C MET A 105 3.18 -10.24 3.96
N GLY A 106 2.45 -10.49 2.88
CA GLY A 106 2.93 -10.23 1.52
C GLY A 106 3.32 -8.78 1.27
N ASN A 107 2.48 -7.83 1.72
CA ASN A 107 2.75 -6.40 1.52
C ASN A 107 3.94 -5.90 2.37
N PRO A 108 4.04 -6.19 3.69
CA PRO A 108 5.23 -5.86 4.48
C PRO A 108 6.53 -6.41 3.91
N VAL A 109 6.54 -7.64 3.40
CA VAL A 109 7.73 -8.24 2.77
C VAL A 109 8.09 -7.52 1.47
N PHE A 110 7.11 -7.17 0.64
CA PHE A 110 7.36 -6.40 -0.58
C PHE A 110 7.97 -5.03 -0.26
N ILE A 111 7.39 -4.32 0.71
CA ILE A 111 7.90 -3.05 1.23
C ILE A 111 9.35 -3.23 1.73
N LEU A 112 9.67 -4.31 2.44
CA LEU A 112 11.04 -4.62 2.87
C LEU A 112 12.00 -4.70 1.68
N ILE A 113 11.63 -5.47 0.65
CA ILE A 113 12.45 -5.68 -0.55
C ILE A 113 12.68 -4.34 -1.26
N THR A 114 11.65 -3.50 -1.40
CA THR A 114 11.81 -2.16 -2.00
C THR A 114 12.75 -1.28 -1.17
N GLY A 115 12.66 -1.32 0.16
CA GLY A 115 13.59 -0.61 1.05
C GLY A 115 15.04 -1.08 0.88
N ILE A 116 15.27 -2.39 0.78
CA ILE A 116 16.59 -2.98 0.53
C ILE A 116 17.13 -2.53 -0.84
N LEU A 117 16.31 -2.54 -1.88
CA LEU A 117 16.70 -2.07 -3.21
C LEU A 117 17.16 -0.61 -3.19
N PHE A 118 16.43 0.28 -2.51
CA PHE A 118 16.86 1.67 -2.35
C PHE A 118 18.17 1.81 -1.55
N MET A 119 18.40 0.95 -0.55
CA MET A 119 19.66 0.92 0.20
C MET A 119 20.83 0.53 -0.72
N ILE A 120 20.63 -0.49 -1.55
CA ILE A 120 21.61 -0.95 -2.55
C ILE A 120 21.94 0.19 -3.51
N LEU A 121 20.94 0.87 -4.07
CA LEU A 121 21.15 2.03 -4.95
C LEU A 121 21.95 3.14 -4.25
N PHE A 122 21.73 3.38 -2.96
CA PHE A 122 22.52 4.33 -2.17
C PHE A 122 23.98 3.90 -1.97
N LEU A 123 24.24 2.61 -1.74
CA LEU A 123 25.60 2.08 -1.53
C LEU A 123 26.42 2.12 -2.84
N PHE A 124 25.80 1.76 -3.97
CA PHE A 124 26.46 1.77 -5.28
C PHE A 124 26.51 3.16 -5.94
N ARG A 125 26.10 4.22 -5.23
CA ARG A 125 26.08 5.60 -5.75
C ARG A 125 27.41 6.09 -6.31
N LYS A 126 28.56 5.58 -5.85
CA LYS A 126 29.88 6.04 -6.32
C LYS A 126 30.11 5.74 -7.80
N ARG A 127 29.33 4.83 -8.40
CA ARG A 127 29.40 4.47 -9.82
C ARG A 127 28.39 5.23 -10.69
N ILE A 128 27.60 6.12 -10.10
CA ILE A 128 26.46 6.79 -10.75
C ILE A 128 26.56 8.30 -10.46
N ASP A 129 26.37 9.16 -11.46
CA ASP A 129 26.43 10.64 -11.34
C ASP A 129 25.37 11.28 -10.42
N TRP A 130 24.61 10.46 -9.70
CA TRP A 130 23.42 10.81 -8.96
C TRP A 130 23.75 11.08 -7.48
N LEU A 131 24.98 11.53 -7.20
CA LEU A 131 25.52 11.66 -5.84
C LEU A 131 24.66 12.58 -4.96
N LYS A 132 24.05 13.61 -5.55
CA LYS A 132 23.10 14.50 -4.86
C LYS A 132 21.73 13.85 -4.62
N LEU A 133 21.22 13.06 -5.57
CA LEU A 133 19.95 12.32 -5.41
C LEU A 133 20.07 11.12 -4.48
N SER A 134 21.29 10.57 -4.34
CA SER A 134 21.53 9.38 -3.52
C SER A 134 21.07 9.53 -2.07
N LYS A 135 21.11 10.74 -1.50
CA LYS A 135 20.58 11.01 -0.15
C LYS A 135 19.07 10.74 -0.05
N SER A 136 18.31 11.04 -1.09
CA SER A 136 16.88 10.72 -1.14
C SER A 136 16.65 9.21 -1.12
N PHE A 137 17.47 8.42 -1.82
CA PHE A 137 17.37 6.96 -1.77
C PHE A 137 17.64 6.40 -0.37
N LEU A 138 18.57 6.97 0.39
CA LEU A 138 18.80 6.57 1.78
C LEU A 138 17.56 6.84 2.65
N TYR A 139 16.99 8.04 2.60
CA TYR A 139 15.82 8.38 3.42
C TYR A 139 14.58 7.56 3.05
N LEU A 140 14.32 7.38 1.75
CA LEU A 140 13.25 6.51 1.28
C LEU A 140 13.48 5.06 1.69
N SER A 141 14.71 4.56 1.59
CA SER A 141 15.07 3.22 2.07
C SER A 141 14.76 3.06 3.56
N LEU A 142 15.21 3.98 4.41
CA LEU A 142 14.96 3.94 5.84
C LEU A 142 13.46 3.99 6.16
N MET A 143 12.69 4.82 5.45
CA MET A 143 11.24 4.86 5.57
C MET A 143 10.62 3.49 5.28
N TYR A 144 10.93 2.89 4.13
CA TYR A 144 10.39 1.58 3.74
C TYR A 144 10.80 0.46 4.71
N LEU A 145 12.08 0.42 5.13
CA LEU A 145 12.58 -0.56 6.09
C LEU A 145 11.88 -0.42 7.44
N PHE A 146 11.64 0.80 7.91
CA PHE A 146 10.98 1.05 9.19
C PHE A 146 9.48 0.72 9.14
N VAL A 147 8.79 1.11 8.08
CA VAL A 147 7.38 0.74 7.89
C VAL A 147 7.26 -0.79 7.84
N SER A 148 8.10 -1.45 7.04
CA SER A 148 8.09 -2.90 6.94
C SER A 148 8.38 -3.58 8.28
N SER A 149 9.36 -3.11 9.04
CA SER A 149 9.71 -3.72 10.33
C SER A 149 8.56 -3.65 11.34
N VAL A 150 7.84 -2.54 11.43
CA VAL A 150 6.66 -2.40 12.30
C VAL A 150 5.59 -3.45 11.95
N TYR A 151 5.28 -3.61 10.66
CA TYR A 151 4.28 -4.58 10.22
C TYR A 151 4.75 -6.03 10.34
N LEU A 152 6.04 -6.31 10.12
CA LEU A 152 6.60 -7.65 10.31
C LEU A 152 6.62 -8.04 11.80
N ILE A 153 7.01 -7.12 12.69
CA ILE A 153 6.96 -7.32 14.14
C ILE A 153 5.52 -7.59 14.57
N TRP A 154 4.56 -6.82 14.05
CA TRP A 154 3.15 -7.07 14.32
C TRP A 154 2.69 -8.43 13.82
N GLY A 155 2.99 -8.82 12.58
CA GLY A 155 2.50 -10.09 12.08
C GLY A 155 3.18 -11.30 12.76
N ILE A 156 4.37 -11.14 13.36
CA ILE A 156 5.01 -12.16 14.19
C ILE A 156 4.49 -12.13 15.63
N SER A 157 3.95 -10.99 16.08
CA SER A 157 3.28 -10.87 17.37
C SER A 157 2.10 -11.83 17.47
N ASN A 158 1.88 -12.38 18.65
CA ASN A 158 0.68 -13.18 18.95
C ASN A 158 -0.56 -12.31 19.16
N SER A 159 -0.45 -10.98 19.02
CA SER A 159 -1.55 -10.02 19.15
C SER A 159 -2.21 -9.71 17.81
N MET A 160 -3.55 -9.78 17.74
CA MET A 160 -4.28 -9.33 16.56
C MET A 160 -4.16 -7.81 16.34
N GLU A 161 -3.91 -7.05 17.40
CA GLU A 161 -3.77 -5.60 17.35
C GLU A 161 -2.30 -5.17 17.41
N ILE A 162 -1.94 -4.17 16.60
CA ILE A 162 -0.66 -3.49 16.72
C ILE A 162 -0.69 -2.69 18.02
N HIS A 163 0.32 -2.88 18.87
CA HIS A 163 0.43 -2.07 20.08
C HIS A 163 0.51 -0.59 19.70
N LYS A 164 -0.36 0.25 20.31
CA LYS A 164 -0.53 1.67 19.96
C LYS A 164 0.80 2.43 19.89
N ILE A 165 1.71 2.14 20.82
CA ILE A 165 3.04 2.75 20.84
C ILE A 165 3.82 2.46 19.56
N TYR A 166 3.90 1.20 19.12
CA TYR A 166 4.62 0.83 17.89
C TYR A 166 3.99 1.43 16.63
N TYR A 167 2.67 1.55 16.63
CA TYR A 167 1.96 2.19 15.53
C TYR A 167 2.28 3.69 15.45
N VAL A 168 2.21 4.40 16.58
CA VAL A 168 2.50 5.84 16.65
C VAL A 168 3.97 6.13 16.36
N THR A 169 4.91 5.38 16.95
CA THR A 169 6.33 5.54 16.63
C THR A 169 6.61 5.20 15.17
N GLY A 170 5.99 4.13 14.65
CA GLY A 170 5.88 3.78 13.23
C GLY A 170 5.62 4.98 12.34
N LEU A 171 4.49 5.64 12.58
CA LEU A 171 4.04 6.81 11.82
C LEU A 171 4.99 8.00 11.95
N VAL A 172 5.50 8.28 13.14
CA VAL A 172 6.38 9.43 13.37
C VAL A 172 7.70 9.28 12.62
N PHE A 173 8.35 8.11 12.69
CA PHE A 173 9.59 7.88 11.96
C PHE A 173 9.36 7.79 10.45
N ALA A 174 8.29 7.11 10.00
CA ALA A 174 7.96 7.03 8.58
C ALA A 174 7.73 8.43 7.98
N SER A 175 6.96 9.30 8.66
CA SER A 175 6.71 10.68 8.22
C SER A 175 7.97 11.54 8.25
N LEU A 176 8.82 11.40 9.26
CA LEU A 176 10.10 12.10 9.33
C LEU A 176 11.01 11.74 8.14
N PHE A 177 11.19 10.45 7.86
CA PHE A 177 12.04 10.00 6.75
C PHE A 177 11.42 10.33 5.38
N ALA A 178 10.10 10.24 5.24
CA ALA A 178 9.38 10.67 4.04
C ALA A 178 9.62 12.17 3.77
N MET A 179 9.47 13.02 4.80
CA MET A 179 9.70 14.46 4.70
C MET A 179 11.13 14.77 4.27
N LEU A 180 12.13 14.15 4.91
CA LEU A 180 13.54 14.34 4.58
C LEU A 180 13.88 13.86 3.16
N GLY A 181 13.36 12.70 2.76
CA GLY A 181 13.54 12.14 1.43
C GLY A 181 12.91 13.00 0.34
N LEU A 182 11.66 13.43 0.54
CA LEU A 182 10.93 14.29 -0.38
C LEU A 182 11.59 15.66 -0.50
N ARG A 183 11.98 16.28 0.61
CA ARG A 183 12.71 17.56 0.60
C ARG A 183 14.00 17.46 -0.20
N SER A 184 14.79 16.41 0.00
CA SER A 184 16.03 16.18 -0.73
C SER A 184 15.78 15.95 -2.23
N LEU A 185 14.68 15.27 -2.57
CA LEU A 185 14.31 14.96 -3.94
C LEU A 185 13.82 16.21 -4.68
N LEU A 186 12.92 16.99 -4.06
CA LEU A 186 12.43 18.27 -4.59
C LEU A 186 13.59 19.24 -4.78
N PHE A 187 14.48 19.38 -3.80
CA PHE A 187 15.63 20.27 -3.92
C PHE A 187 16.56 19.87 -5.06
N TYR A 188 16.70 18.56 -5.35
CA TYR A 188 17.48 18.10 -6.49
C TYR A 188 16.78 18.42 -7.83
N LEU A 189 15.50 18.08 -7.97
CA LEU A 189 14.73 18.30 -9.20
C LEU A 189 14.67 19.79 -9.58
N PHE A 190 14.38 20.66 -8.62
CA PHE A 190 14.24 22.10 -8.90
C PHE A 190 15.57 22.83 -9.04
N LYS A 191 16.65 22.36 -8.39
CA LYS A 191 17.99 22.98 -8.49
C LYS A 191 18.75 22.57 -9.74
N ILE A 192 18.46 21.43 -10.36
CA ILE A 192 19.09 21.04 -11.62
C ILE A 192 18.62 21.93 -12.76
N ASN A 193 17.31 22.18 -12.85
CA ASN A 193 16.76 23.05 -13.88
C ASN A 193 17.42 24.45 -13.84
N SER A 194 17.59 25.03 -12.66
CA SER A 194 18.23 26.35 -12.54
C SER A 194 19.72 26.35 -12.88
N ILE A 195 20.47 25.28 -12.56
CA ILE A 195 21.92 25.21 -12.80
C ILE A 195 22.23 24.94 -14.28
N GLU A 196 21.43 24.13 -14.96
CA GLU A 196 21.63 23.87 -16.40
C GLU A 196 21.33 25.11 -17.23
N GLU A 197 20.27 25.83 -16.89
CA GLU A 197 19.91 27.12 -17.49
C GLU A 197 21.02 28.17 -17.29
N GLU A 198 21.54 28.31 -16.07
CA GLU A 198 22.62 29.25 -15.75
C GLU A 198 23.95 28.90 -16.44
N LYS A 199 24.25 27.60 -16.60
CA LYS A 199 25.42 27.13 -17.38
C LYS A 199 25.29 27.42 -18.87
N LEU A 200 24.09 27.23 -19.43
CA LEU A 200 23.81 27.49 -20.83
C LEU A 200 23.94 28.99 -21.14
N LEU A 201 23.34 29.84 -20.29
CA LEU A 201 23.47 31.30 -20.35
C LEU A 201 24.93 31.75 -20.25
N LYS A 202 25.72 31.12 -19.38
CA LYS A 202 27.15 31.42 -19.26
C LYS A 202 27.94 31.01 -20.49
N ALA A 203 27.64 29.86 -21.10
CA ALA A 203 28.27 29.41 -22.34
C ALA A 203 27.94 30.34 -23.51
N ILE A 204 26.67 30.75 -23.64
CA ILE A 204 26.21 31.75 -24.60
C ILE A 204 26.95 33.09 -24.41
N ARG A 205 27.05 33.58 -23.17
CA ARG A 205 27.79 34.82 -22.86
C ARG A 205 29.28 34.73 -23.20
N ILE A 206 29.91 33.57 -23.00
CA ILE A 206 31.32 33.34 -23.37
C ILE A 206 31.48 33.34 -24.91
N LEU A 207 30.59 32.67 -25.64
CA LEU A 207 30.60 32.64 -27.10
C LEU A 207 30.42 34.04 -27.70
N PHE A 208 29.46 34.82 -27.19
CA PHE A 208 29.27 36.21 -27.63
C PHE A 208 30.46 37.10 -27.30
N ARG A 209 31.07 36.93 -26.12
CA ARG A 209 32.29 37.66 -25.76
C ARG A 209 33.45 37.33 -26.70
N GLN A 210 33.57 36.07 -27.14
CA GLN A 210 34.59 35.66 -28.11
C GLN A 210 34.36 36.28 -29.49
N LEU A 211 33.13 36.26 -29.99
CA LEU A 211 32.73 36.88 -31.25
C LEU A 211 32.96 38.40 -31.25
N LEU A 212 32.55 39.10 -30.19
CA LEU A 212 32.63 40.56 -30.13
C LEU A 212 34.01 41.13 -29.82
N HIS A 213 34.86 40.41 -29.09
CA HIS A 213 36.12 40.97 -28.59
C HIS A 213 37.37 40.20 -29.00
N THR A 214 37.28 38.88 -29.16
CA THR A 214 38.47 38.06 -29.42
C THR A 214 38.75 37.92 -30.92
N VAL A 215 37.71 37.79 -31.74
CA VAL A 215 37.82 37.74 -33.21
C VAL A 215 38.35 39.07 -33.79
N PRO A 216 37.84 40.25 -33.37
CA PRO A 216 38.31 41.50 -33.95
C PRO A 216 39.71 41.90 -33.45
N LYS A 217 40.06 41.60 -32.19
CA LYS A 217 41.42 41.85 -31.65
C LYS A 217 42.54 41.06 -32.31
N LYS A 218 42.22 39.97 -33.01
CA LYS A 218 43.19 39.12 -33.71
C LYS A 218 43.27 39.43 -35.21
N ASN A 219 42.67 40.53 -35.69
CA ASN A 219 42.62 40.94 -37.10
C ASN A 219 42.03 39.88 -38.04
N TYR A 220 41.13 39.02 -37.55
CA TYR A 220 40.44 38.06 -38.41
C TYR A 220 39.35 38.69 -39.28
N VAL A 221 38.99 39.94 -38.98
CA VAL A 221 38.07 40.77 -39.76
C VAL A 221 38.89 41.92 -40.33
N LYS A 222 38.79 42.15 -41.64
CA LYS A 222 39.44 43.29 -42.28
C LYS A 222 38.78 44.60 -41.84
N ASP A 223 39.57 45.66 -41.69
CA ASP A 223 39.12 46.94 -41.12
C ASP A 223 37.92 47.56 -41.87
N ASP A 224 37.82 47.35 -43.17
CA ASP A 224 36.73 47.81 -44.03
C ASP A 224 35.39 47.10 -43.77
N LYS A 225 35.43 45.89 -43.19
CA LYS A 225 34.23 45.10 -42.83
C LYS A 225 33.94 45.08 -41.33
N PHE A 226 34.72 45.80 -40.53
CA PHE A 226 34.60 45.79 -39.08
C PHE A 226 33.27 46.35 -38.60
N VAL A 227 32.80 47.44 -39.22
CA VAL A 227 31.53 48.10 -38.87
C VAL A 227 30.35 47.16 -39.16
N GLU A 228 30.31 46.58 -40.36
CA GLU A 228 29.27 45.65 -40.80
C GLU A 228 29.25 44.35 -39.94
N TYR A 229 30.43 43.85 -39.57
CA TYR A 229 30.57 42.71 -38.66
C TYR A 229 30.05 43.03 -37.24
N THR A 230 30.32 44.23 -36.75
CA THR A 230 29.89 44.66 -35.41
C THR A 230 28.38 44.89 -35.36
N GLU A 231 27.80 45.52 -36.38
CA GLU A 231 26.35 45.73 -36.50
C GLU A 231 25.59 44.40 -36.64
N SER A 232 26.07 43.49 -37.49
CA SER A 232 25.47 42.16 -37.67
C SER A 232 25.47 41.35 -36.37
N ASN A 233 26.60 41.34 -35.64
CA ASN A 233 26.69 40.65 -34.35
C ASN A 233 25.81 41.30 -33.27
N ASN A 234 25.76 42.64 -33.20
CA ASN A 234 24.88 43.33 -32.25
C ASN A 234 23.41 43.05 -32.55
N ARG A 235 23.01 42.94 -33.83
CA ARG A 235 21.65 42.56 -34.21
C ARG A 235 21.30 41.15 -33.71
N ILE A 236 22.17 40.17 -33.96
CA ILE A 236 21.97 38.78 -33.50
C ILE A 236 21.95 38.70 -31.97
N ILE A 237 22.79 39.49 -31.28
CA ILE A 237 22.82 39.55 -29.82
C ILE A 237 21.52 40.09 -29.26
N ASN A 238 21.00 41.18 -29.82
CA ASN A 238 19.73 41.77 -29.37
C ASN A 238 18.55 40.84 -29.65
N GLU A 239 18.53 40.18 -30.80
CA GLU A 239 17.49 39.21 -31.16
C GLU A 239 17.50 38.00 -30.20
N VAL A 240 18.69 37.49 -29.85
CA VAL A 240 18.84 36.42 -28.85
C VAL A 240 18.49 36.91 -27.44
N ALA A 241 18.80 38.16 -27.09
CA ALA A 241 18.46 38.74 -25.78
C ALA A 241 16.94 38.90 -25.62
N GLU A 242 16.24 39.38 -26.64
CA GLU A 242 14.77 39.51 -26.66
C GLU A 242 14.04 38.15 -26.62
N THR A 243 14.70 37.06 -27.00
CA THR A 243 14.10 35.71 -26.94
C THR A 243 14.34 35.02 -25.60
N ILE A 244 15.24 35.54 -24.76
CA ILE A 244 15.67 34.95 -23.48
C ILE A 244 14.99 35.64 -22.27
N ASP A 245 14.59 36.91 -22.40
CA ASP A 245 13.73 37.62 -21.43
C ASP A 245 12.24 37.26 -21.59
#